data_AF-A0A0M0JCC0-F1
#
_entry.id   AF-A0A0M0JCC0-F1
#
_cell.length_a   1.000
_cell.length_b   1.000
_cell.length_c   1.000
_cell.angle_alpha   90.00
_cell.angle_beta   90.00
_cell.angle_gamma   90.00
#
_symmetry.space_group_name_H-M   'P 1'
#
loop_
_entity.id
_entity.type
_entity.pdbx_description
1 polymer ?
#
loop_
_entity_poly.entity_id
_entity_poly.type
_entity_poly.pdbx_seq_one_letter_code
_entity_poly.pdbx_strand_id
1 'polypeptide(L)'
;MLSIRPDVLPPAAVYELQKLCDSVPSYPTAAALLLIEAEIGRPVSDVFIGLDRDSTPIAAASLGQVYRCHLREGGHEIALKVQRPDMIRAVSLDLFLMRKGMQAIEWFKMRVLVGLLGAADRTPFDVKLLDTFARASYLELDYNHEGANLERFASGSAKAALLGGRVRVPVCHWAVTTRKVIATEWINGEQLAKSPPEVINRLIPTGVGCFLCQLLELTSAIVNLMRGDVEALIDDGITLRFLPKDVDREALIPPLRRVFEQGKLAAANEVARLAGARSTQGATAADGAASVVGLARLEQFSAMATKRAQFASISRDLNQIFFEFPFVRSMA
;
A
#
# COMPACT_ATOMS: atom_id res chain seq x y z
N MET A 1 11.90 -2.72 -3.21
CA MET A 1 10.92 -1.86 -3.93
C MET A 1 11.54 -1.07 -5.08
N LEU A 2 12.65 -0.32 -4.90
CA LEU A 2 13.36 0.28 -6.05
C LEU A 2 14.16 -0.73 -6.89
N SER A 3 14.60 -1.84 -6.30
CA SER A 3 15.37 -2.92 -6.96
C SER A 3 14.61 -3.69 -8.06
N ILE A 4 13.34 -3.39 -8.28
CA ILE A 4 12.49 -4.02 -9.31
C ILE A 4 11.92 -2.98 -10.30
N ARG A 5 12.40 -1.73 -10.23
CA ARG A 5 11.93 -0.58 -11.00
C ARG A 5 13.04 -0.06 -11.92
N PRO A 6 13.33 -0.74 -13.04
CA PRO A 6 14.34 -0.30 -14.01
C PRO A 6 13.94 1.00 -14.74
N ASP A 7 12.69 1.43 -14.59
CA ASP A 7 12.17 2.72 -15.03
C ASP A 7 12.65 3.90 -14.17
N VAL A 8 13.10 3.63 -12.93
CA VAL A 8 13.51 4.67 -11.96
C VAL A 8 15.02 4.70 -11.77
N LEU A 9 15.70 3.56 -11.91
CA LEU A 9 17.13 3.43 -11.67
C LEU A 9 17.87 2.87 -12.90
N PRO A 10 19.12 3.32 -13.15
CA PRO A 10 19.96 2.71 -14.17
C PRO A 10 20.10 1.20 -13.96
N PRO A 11 20.15 0.37 -15.01
CA PRO A 11 20.24 -1.08 -14.90
C PRO A 11 21.38 -1.58 -13.99
N ALA A 12 22.52 -0.87 -13.98
CA ALA A 12 23.65 -1.17 -13.09
C ALA A 12 23.29 -0.99 -11.60
N ALA A 13 22.53 0.05 -11.25
CA ALA A 13 22.10 0.28 -9.88
C ALA A 13 21.04 -0.75 -9.43
N VAL A 14 20.15 -1.15 -10.33
CA VAL A 14 19.18 -2.23 -10.08
C VAL A 14 19.90 -3.54 -9.77
N TYR A 15 20.90 -3.90 -10.58
CA TYR A 15 21.69 -5.13 -10.38
C TYR A 15 22.43 -5.15 -9.04
N GLU A 16 23.09 -4.06 -8.65
CA GLU A 16 23.78 -3.98 -7.35
C GLU A 16 22.80 -3.99 -6.17
N LEU A 17 21.66 -3.30 -6.28
CA LEU A 17 20.61 -3.37 -5.26
C LEU A 17 20.02 -4.77 -5.10
N GLN A 18 19.96 -5.54 -6.19
CA GLN A 18 19.45 -6.91 -6.17
C GLN A 18 20.40 -7.85 -5.40
N LYS A 19 21.73 -7.69 -5.57
CA LYS A 19 22.73 -8.41 -4.76
C LYS A 19 22.59 -8.13 -3.26
N LEU A 20 22.30 -6.87 -2.90
CA LEU A 20 22.02 -6.45 -1.52
C LEU A 20 20.76 -7.10 -0.94
N CYS A 21 19.74 -7.35 -1.76
CA CYS A 21 18.55 -8.09 -1.34
C CYS A 21 18.82 -9.60 -1.17
N ASP A 22 19.67 -10.18 -2.00
CA ASP A 22 19.89 -11.64 -2.05
C ASP A 22 20.84 -12.16 -0.96
N SER A 23 21.64 -11.29 -0.33
CA SER A 23 22.73 -11.69 0.59
C SER A 23 22.60 -11.16 2.02
N VAL A 24 21.38 -11.12 2.58
CA VAL A 24 21.20 -10.64 3.96
C VAL A 24 21.51 -11.76 4.96
N PRO A 25 22.59 -11.67 5.76
CA PRO A 25 22.96 -12.73 6.68
C PRO A 25 21.93 -12.91 7.79
N SER A 26 21.78 -14.14 8.24
CA SER A 26 21.01 -14.48 9.43
C SER A 26 21.64 -13.86 10.69
N TYR A 27 20.80 -13.37 11.60
CA TYR A 27 21.20 -13.03 12.96
C TYR A 27 21.07 -14.25 13.89
N PRO A 28 21.66 -14.23 15.10
CA PRO A 28 21.64 -15.39 16.00
C PRO A 28 20.21 -15.77 16.42
N THR A 29 19.87 -17.07 16.31
CA THR A 29 18.56 -17.60 16.71
C THR A 29 18.24 -17.28 18.17
N ALA A 30 19.23 -17.29 19.07
CA ALA A 30 19.01 -16.88 20.47
C ALA A 30 18.37 -15.49 20.61
N ALA A 31 18.73 -14.52 19.77
CA ALA A 31 18.11 -13.20 19.79
C ALA A 31 16.67 -13.24 19.24
N ALA A 32 16.39 -14.09 18.25
CA ALA A 32 15.04 -14.30 17.74
C ALA A 32 14.14 -14.89 18.83
N LEU A 33 14.61 -15.90 19.56
CA LEU A 33 13.85 -16.53 20.65
C LEU A 33 13.51 -15.52 21.75
N LEU A 34 14.48 -14.71 22.19
CA LEU A 34 14.23 -13.67 23.18
C LEU A 34 13.17 -12.67 22.71
N LEU A 35 13.19 -12.29 21.43
CA LEU A 35 12.17 -11.41 20.86
C LEU A 35 10.79 -12.09 20.87
N ILE A 36 10.71 -13.36 20.48
CA ILE A 36 9.46 -14.14 20.49
C ILE A 36 8.89 -14.20 21.91
N GLU A 37 9.72 -14.55 22.91
CA GLU A 37 9.29 -14.65 24.30
C GLU A 37 8.81 -13.30 24.85
N ALA A 38 9.49 -12.21 24.49
CA ALA A 38 9.10 -10.86 24.89
C ALA A 38 7.77 -10.41 24.27
N GLU A 39 7.50 -10.79 23.02
CA GLU A 39 6.27 -10.41 22.31
C GLU A 39 5.07 -11.28 22.70
N ILE A 40 5.28 -12.59 22.90
CA ILE A 40 4.21 -13.54 23.26
C ILE A 40 3.97 -13.59 24.78
N GLY A 41 4.96 -13.21 25.59
CA GLY A 41 4.88 -13.21 27.05
C GLY A 41 4.97 -14.61 27.69
N ARG A 42 5.42 -15.61 26.93
CA ARG A 42 5.57 -17.00 27.35
C ARG A 42 6.86 -17.60 26.78
N PRO A 43 7.45 -18.61 27.45
CA PRO A 43 8.60 -19.33 26.91
C PRO A 43 8.30 -19.93 25.53
N VAL A 44 9.27 -19.90 24.61
CA VAL A 44 9.10 -20.46 23.26
C VAL A 44 8.73 -21.95 23.33
N SER A 45 9.34 -22.68 24.26
CA SER A 45 9.05 -24.11 24.48
C SER A 45 7.60 -24.39 24.82
N ASP A 46 6.88 -23.45 25.44
CA ASP A 46 5.50 -23.67 25.87
C ASP A 46 4.50 -23.46 24.72
N VAL A 47 4.93 -22.79 23.65
CA VAL A 47 4.08 -22.39 22.53
C VAL A 47 4.42 -23.17 21.26
N PHE A 48 5.70 -23.45 21.04
CA PHE A 48 6.20 -24.06 19.81
C PHE A 48 6.91 -25.39 20.07
N ILE A 49 6.82 -26.27 19.08
CA ILE A 49 7.53 -27.56 19.02
C ILE A 49 8.49 -27.50 17.82
N GLY A 50 9.74 -27.88 18.04
CA GLY A 50 10.79 -27.86 17.00
C GLY A 50 11.42 -26.47 16.78
N LEU A 51 11.32 -25.57 17.77
CA LEU A 51 12.02 -24.29 17.78
C LEU A 51 12.86 -24.17 19.06
N ASP A 52 14.16 -24.10 18.90
CA ASP A 52 15.16 -24.04 19.97
C ASP A 52 16.36 -23.17 19.56
N ARG A 53 17.40 -23.11 20.41
CA ARG A 53 18.57 -22.24 20.20
C ARG A 53 19.45 -22.67 19.02
N ASP A 54 19.43 -23.96 18.68
CA ASP A 54 20.24 -24.54 17.61
C ASP A 54 19.47 -24.58 16.28
N SER A 55 18.20 -24.19 16.30
CA SER A 55 17.34 -24.10 15.13
C SER A 55 17.90 -23.15 14.10
N THR A 56 17.99 -23.64 12.86
CA THR A 56 18.47 -22.86 11.72
C THR A 56 17.28 -22.22 11.00
N PRO A 57 17.29 -20.90 10.75
CA PRO A 57 16.22 -20.25 10.00
C PRO A 57 16.19 -20.79 8.56
N ILE A 58 14.99 -21.09 8.06
CA ILE A 58 14.81 -21.60 6.70
C ILE A 58 15.00 -20.50 5.66
N ALA A 59 14.65 -19.28 6.03
CA ALA A 59 14.85 -18.11 5.18
C ALA A 59 15.24 -16.90 6.02
N ALA A 60 16.14 -16.09 5.47
CA ALA A 60 16.40 -14.74 5.93
C ALA A 60 15.80 -13.77 4.91
N ALA A 61 14.84 -12.96 5.36
CA ALA A 61 14.27 -11.87 4.58
C ALA A 61 14.91 -10.54 5.01
N SER A 62 14.61 -9.47 4.27
CA SER A 62 15.09 -8.11 4.58
C SER A 62 14.77 -7.68 6.01
N LEU A 63 13.52 -7.90 6.46
CA LEU A 63 13.03 -7.40 7.75
C LEU A 63 13.10 -8.42 8.89
N GLY A 64 13.41 -9.69 8.60
CA GLY A 64 13.31 -10.76 9.60
C GLY A 64 13.83 -12.11 9.13
N GLN A 65 13.67 -13.13 9.98
CA GLN A 65 13.98 -14.53 9.71
C GLN A 65 12.72 -15.37 9.79
N VAL A 66 12.69 -16.50 9.08
CA VAL A 66 11.58 -17.44 9.11
C VAL A 66 12.05 -18.78 9.64
N TYR A 67 11.33 -19.30 10.62
CA TYR A 67 11.51 -20.62 11.20
C TYR A 67 10.33 -21.51 10.83
N ARG A 68 10.58 -22.80 10.65
CA ARG A 68 9.51 -23.80 10.54
C ARG A 68 9.41 -24.53 11.86
N CYS A 69 8.22 -24.53 12.43
CA CYS A 69 7.94 -25.17 13.70
C CYS A 69 6.47 -25.57 13.75
N HIS A 70 6.06 -26.21 14.84
CA HIS A 70 4.66 -26.55 15.07
C HIS A 70 4.11 -25.78 16.26
N LEU A 71 2.85 -25.36 16.19
CA LEU A 71 2.13 -24.89 17.36
C LEU A 71 1.88 -26.06 18.31
N ARG A 72 2.17 -25.87 19.59
CA ARG A 72 1.89 -26.87 20.64
C ARG A 72 0.40 -27.11 20.78
N GLU A 73 -0.40 -26.06 20.66
CA GLU A 73 -1.85 -26.15 20.58
C GLU A 73 -2.27 -26.52 19.15
N GLY A 74 -3.04 -27.60 19.01
CA GLY A 74 -3.54 -28.08 17.72
C GLY A 74 -2.52 -28.78 16.83
N GLY A 75 -1.21 -28.66 17.09
CA GLY A 75 -0.17 -29.36 16.32
C GLY A 75 0.04 -28.82 14.90
N HIS A 76 -0.44 -27.61 14.61
CA HIS A 76 -0.37 -27.02 13.27
C HIS A 76 1.06 -26.69 12.88
N GLU A 77 1.48 -27.11 11.69
CA GLU A 77 2.76 -26.73 11.10
C GLU A 77 2.73 -25.30 10.58
N ILE A 78 3.69 -24.48 11.00
CA ILE A 78 3.71 -23.04 10.73
C ILE A 78 5.07 -22.54 10.22
N ALA A 79 5.01 -21.47 9.44
CA ALA A 79 6.11 -20.55 9.19
C ALA A 79 6.04 -19.41 10.21
N LEU A 80 7.02 -19.34 11.11
CA LEU A 80 7.16 -18.29 12.12
C LEU A 80 8.18 -17.25 11.64
N LYS A 81 7.70 -16.09 11.22
CA LYS A 81 8.54 -14.97 10.78
C LYS A 81 8.77 -14.02 11.97
N VAL A 82 10.03 -13.72 12.23
CA VAL A 82 10.49 -12.95 13.39
C VAL A 82 11.30 -11.76 12.89
N GLN A 83 10.88 -10.55 13.26
CA GLN A 83 11.54 -9.31 12.88
C GLN A 83 12.98 -9.28 13.41
N ARG A 84 13.91 -8.67 12.67
CA ARG A 84 15.27 -8.45 13.18
C ARG A 84 15.23 -7.53 14.41
N PRO A 85 16.08 -7.76 15.43
CA PRO A 85 16.25 -6.83 16.53
C PRO A 85 16.58 -5.42 16.02
N ASP A 86 16.06 -4.40 16.69
CA ASP A 86 16.30 -2.98 16.40
C ASP A 86 15.95 -2.50 14.98
N MET A 87 15.11 -3.23 14.24
CA MET A 87 14.76 -2.88 12.85
C MET A 87 14.12 -1.48 12.73
N ILE A 88 13.29 -1.07 13.69
CA ILE A 88 12.70 0.29 13.72
C ILE A 88 13.81 1.34 13.73
N ARG A 89 14.86 1.15 14.54
CA ARG A 89 15.98 2.09 14.63
C ARG A 89 16.77 2.12 13.33
N ALA A 90 17.05 0.96 12.75
CA ALA A 90 17.79 0.86 11.49
C ALA A 90 17.03 1.57 10.35
N VAL A 91 15.75 1.26 10.16
CA VAL A 91 14.90 1.91 9.14
C VAL A 91 14.78 3.42 9.40
N SER A 92 14.64 3.84 10.66
CA SER A 92 14.58 5.27 11.00
C SER A 92 15.87 6.00 10.64
N LEU A 93 17.02 5.38 10.88
CA LEU A 93 18.33 5.94 10.55
C LEU A 93 18.51 6.03 9.03
N ASP A 94 18.15 4.98 8.28
CA ASP A 94 18.23 4.97 6.82
C ASP A 94 17.37 6.09 6.22
N LEU A 95 16.13 6.23 6.66
CA LEU A 95 15.22 7.29 6.23
C LEU A 95 15.75 8.69 6.57
N PHE A 96 16.37 8.84 7.75
CA PHE A 96 17.00 10.09 8.16
C PHE A 96 18.18 10.46 7.25
N LEU A 97 19.08 9.50 6.97
CA LEU A 97 20.23 9.70 6.10
C LEU A 97 19.80 9.99 4.67
N MET A 98 18.80 9.29 4.14
CA MET A 98 18.21 9.57 2.82
C MET A 98 17.68 11.00 2.75
N ARG A 99 16.92 11.45 3.76
CA ARG A 99 16.39 12.81 3.83
C ARG A 99 17.51 13.85 3.83
N LYS A 100 18.58 13.61 4.59
CA LYS A 100 19.76 14.50 4.65
C LYS A 100 20.53 14.52 3.33
N GLY A 101 20.75 13.37 2.71
CA GLY A 101 21.41 13.26 1.40
C GLY A 101 20.63 14.01 0.31
N MET A 102 19.31 13.86 0.28
CA MET A 102 18.46 14.60 -0.66
C MET A 102 18.53 16.11 -0.43
N GLN A 103 18.48 16.58 0.81
CA GLN A 103 18.65 18.00 1.14
C GLN A 103 20.02 18.54 0.66
N ALA A 104 21.08 17.76 0.81
CA ALA A 104 22.42 18.15 0.35
C ALA A 104 22.51 18.21 -1.18
N ILE A 105 21.91 17.26 -1.90
CA ILE A 105 21.84 17.25 -3.37
C ILE A 105 21.04 18.45 -3.89
N GLU A 106 19.89 18.73 -3.30
CA GLU A 106 19.06 19.90 -3.66
C GLU A 106 19.81 21.21 -3.42
N TRP A 107 20.49 21.33 -2.28
CA TRP A 107 21.33 22.48 -1.98
C TRP A 107 22.50 22.64 -2.97
N PHE A 108 23.15 21.54 -3.35
CA PHE A 108 24.25 21.54 -4.32
C PHE A 108 23.77 21.90 -5.73
N LYS A 109 22.65 21.32 -6.19
CA LYS A 109 22.02 21.66 -7.48
C LYS A 109 21.62 23.13 -7.54
N MET A 110 21.02 23.66 -6.48
CA MET A 110 20.64 25.07 -6.39
C MET A 110 21.85 26.01 -6.44
N ARG A 111 22.98 25.63 -5.83
CA ARG A 111 24.18 26.48 -5.83
C ARG A 111 25.03 26.38 -7.08
N VAL A 112 25.14 25.18 -7.67
CA VAL A 112 26.06 24.92 -8.78
C VAL A 112 25.35 24.97 -10.13
N LEU A 113 24.16 24.38 -10.25
CA LEU A 113 23.50 24.20 -11.56
C LEU A 113 22.67 25.42 -11.98
N VAL A 114 21.95 26.03 -11.03
CA VAL A 114 21.16 27.26 -11.28
C VAL A 114 22.08 28.47 -11.48
N GLY A 115 23.26 28.49 -10.83
CA GLY A 115 24.25 29.56 -10.98
C GLY A 115 25.05 29.53 -12.29
N LEU A 116 25.22 28.36 -12.93
CA LEU A 116 26.06 28.20 -14.13
C LEU A 116 25.30 27.96 -15.44
N LEU A 117 24.13 27.28 -15.43
CA LEU A 117 23.55 26.71 -16.66
C LEU A 117 22.11 27.13 -16.95
N GLY A 118 21.44 27.90 -16.07
CA GLY A 118 20.09 28.43 -16.31
C GLY A 118 18.97 27.37 -16.54
N ALA A 119 19.30 26.08 -16.54
CA ALA A 119 18.39 24.98 -16.77
C ALA A 119 17.77 24.53 -15.44
N ALA A 120 16.60 25.07 -15.12
CA ALA A 120 15.76 24.59 -14.03
C ALA A 120 14.97 23.36 -14.50
N ASP A 121 15.65 22.23 -14.72
CA ASP A 121 14.93 20.98 -14.94
C ASP A 121 14.41 20.46 -13.60
N ARG A 122 13.14 20.79 -13.33
CA ARG A 122 12.42 20.50 -12.09
C ARG A 122 11.84 19.10 -12.14
N THR A 123 12.69 18.09 -12.08
CA THR A 123 12.26 16.78 -11.58
C THR A 123 12.89 16.54 -10.22
N PRO A 124 12.36 17.18 -9.16
CA PRO A 124 12.75 16.79 -7.82
C PRO A 124 12.28 15.34 -7.65
N PHE A 125 13.21 14.46 -7.29
CA PHE A 125 12.86 13.31 -6.47
C PHE A 125 12.23 13.92 -5.21
N ASP A 126 10.91 14.05 -5.22
CA ASP A 126 10.15 14.89 -4.29
C ASP A 126 10.30 14.34 -2.87
N VAL A 127 10.46 15.22 -1.87
CA VAL A 127 10.42 14.84 -0.45
C VAL A 127 9.14 14.06 -0.15
N LYS A 128 8.05 14.32 -0.87
CA LYS A 128 6.81 13.54 -0.80
C LYS A 128 6.96 12.07 -1.19
N LEU A 129 7.82 11.75 -2.16
CA LEU A 129 8.12 10.37 -2.52
C LEU A 129 8.85 9.67 -1.38
N LEU A 130 9.79 10.37 -0.74
CA LEU A 130 10.47 9.86 0.46
C LEU A 130 9.50 9.69 1.63
N ASP A 131 8.58 10.63 1.86
CA ASP A 131 7.58 10.52 2.94
C ASP A 131 6.61 9.34 2.67
N THR A 132 6.24 9.12 1.40
CA THR A 132 5.41 7.96 1.01
C THR A 132 6.18 6.65 1.23
N PHE A 133 7.45 6.61 0.83
CA PHE A 133 8.33 5.47 1.05
C PHE A 133 8.51 5.20 2.54
N ALA A 134 8.79 6.23 3.35
CA ALA A 134 8.92 6.15 4.79
C ALA A 134 7.66 5.54 5.43
N ARG A 135 6.48 6.05 5.07
CA ARG A 135 5.21 5.50 5.55
C ARG A 135 5.06 4.02 5.19
N ALA A 136 5.35 3.64 3.95
CA ALA A 136 5.29 2.26 3.51
C ALA A 136 6.27 1.38 4.31
N SER A 137 7.51 1.83 4.54
CA SER A 137 8.50 1.12 5.35
C SER A 137 8.02 0.88 6.77
N TYR A 138 7.41 1.88 7.43
CA TYR A 138 6.87 1.70 8.78
C TYR A 138 5.67 0.75 8.82
N LEU A 139 4.85 0.72 7.77
CA LEU A 139 3.74 -0.24 7.68
C LEU A 139 4.25 -1.68 7.55
N GLU A 140 5.37 -1.91 6.87
CA GLU A 140 6.00 -3.24 6.77
C GLU A 140 6.63 -3.70 8.11
N LEU A 141 6.88 -2.79 9.05
CA LEU A 141 7.40 -3.13 10.39
C LEU A 141 6.32 -3.59 11.36
N ASP A 142 5.05 -3.53 10.98
CA ASP A 142 3.93 -4.03 11.77
C ASP A 142 3.32 -5.26 11.12
N TYR A 143 3.68 -6.44 11.63
CA TYR A 143 3.18 -7.69 11.07
C TYR A 143 1.69 -7.94 11.31
N ASN A 144 1.01 -7.16 12.18
CA ASN A 144 -0.45 -7.21 12.25
C ASN A 144 -1.08 -6.73 10.94
N HIS A 145 -0.47 -5.73 10.28
CA HIS A 145 -0.92 -5.30 8.96
C HIS A 145 -0.68 -6.38 7.91
N GLU A 146 0.46 -7.08 7.97
CA GLU A 146 0.75 -8.21 7.07
C GLU A 146 -0.30 -9.32 7.22
N GLY A 147 -0.60 -9.73 8.45
CA GLY A 147 -1.65 -10.72 8.75
C GLY A 147 -3.04 -10.28 8.28
N ALA A 148 -3.41 -9.01 8.51
CA ALA A 148 -4.70 -8.48 8.09
C ALA A 148 -4.84 -8.40 6.56
N ASN A 149 -3.76 -8.04 5.87
CA ASN A 149 -3.71 -8.02 4.40
C ASN A 149 -3.83 -9.42 3.81
N LEU A 150 -3.21 -10.41 4.45
CA LEU A 150 -3.32 -11.82 4.07
C LEU A 150 -4.76 -12.32 4.20
N GLU A 151 -5.46 -12.02 5.29
CA GLU A 151 -6.88 -12.36 5.44
C GLU A 151 -7.77 -11.64 4.42
N ARG A 152 -7.49 -10.35 4.18
CA ARG A 152 -8.22 -9.57 3.19
C ARG A 152 -8.07 -10.22 1.81
N PHE A 153 -6.86 -10.57 1.42
CA PHE A 153 -6.59 -11.25 0.15
C PHE A 153 -7.27 -12.62 0.07
N ALA A 154 -7.25 -13.40 1.17
CA ALA A 154 -7.92 -14.69 1.26
C ALA A 154 -9.45 -14.60 1.14
N SER A 155 -10.05 -13.55 1.71
CA SER A 155 -11.50 -13.35 1.73
C SER A 155 -12.06 -12.71 0.45
N GLY A 156 -11.26 -11.87 -0.23
CA GLY A 156 -11.62 -11.19 -1.47
C GLY A 156 -10.98 -11.84 -2.69
N SER A 157 -9.91 -11.21 -3.19
CA SER A 157 -9.26 -11.52 -4.46
C SER A 157 -8.99 -13.02 -4.69
N ALA A 158 -8.52 -13.77 -3.69
CA ALA A 158 -8.22 -15.20 -3.85
C ALA A 158 -9.47 -16.07 -4.15
N LYS A 159 -10.66 -15.63 -3.73
CA LYS A 159 -11.94 -16.30 -4.00
C LYS A 159 -12.62 -15.83 -5.28
N ALA A 160 -12.01 -14.88 -6.01
CA ALA A 160 -12.59 -14.40 -7.26
C ALA A 160 -12.82 -15.58 -8.22
N ALA A 161 -14.02 -15.65 -8.81
CA ALA A 161 -14.41 -16.75 -9.70
C ALA A 161 -13.43 -16.91 -10.87
N LEU A 162 -12.85 -15.79 -11.33
CA LEU A 162 -11.83 -15.72 -12.38
C LEU A 162 -10.56 -16.56 -12.07
N LEU A 163 -10.25 -16.77 -10.78
CA LEU A 163 -9.09 -17.55 -10.35
C LEU A 163 -9.42 -19.04 -10.20
N GLY A 164 -10.70 -19.43 -10.16
CA GLY A 164 -11.13 -20.83 -10.18
C GLY A 164 -10.47 -21.70 -9.09
N GLY A 165 -10.24 -21.16 -7.90
CA GLY A 165 -9.61 -21.88 -6.79
C GLY A 165 -8.13 -22.20 -6.95
N ARG A 166 -7.43 -21.62 -7.93
CA ARG A 166 -5.99 -21.86 -8.20
C ARG A 166 -5.03 -21.18 -7.23
N VAL A 167 -5.55 -20.37 -6.30
CA VAL A 167 -4.75 -19.57 -5.37
C VAL A 167 -5.02 -20.03 -3.95
N ARG A 168 -3.95 -20.43 -3.25
CA ARG A 168 -3.99 -20.75 -1.82
C ARG A 168 -3.33 -19.63 -1.05
N VAL A 169 -3.99 -19.17 0.01
CA VAL A 169 -3.47 -18.17 0.94
C VAL A 169 -3.28 -18.87 2.28
N PRO A 170 -2.09 -18.80 2.91
CA PRO A 170 -1.88 -19.46 4.20
C PRO A 170 -2.73 -18.80 5.27
N VAL A 171 -3.19 -19.58 6.25
CA VAL A 171 -3.94 -19.04 7.40
C VAL A 171 -2.98 -18.31 8.35
N CYS A 172 -3.40 -17.15 8.86
CA CYS A 172 -2.67 -16.43 9.92
C CYS A 172 -3.09 -16.95 11.31
N HIS A 173 -2.12 -17.31 12.15
CA HIS A 173 -2.36 -17.73 13.53
C HIS A 173 -2.27 -16.53 14.48
N TRP A 174 -3.39 -15.84 14.67
CA TRP A 174 -3.45 -14.61 15.46
C TRP A 174 -3.11 -14.76 16.94
N ALA A 175 -3.33 -15.95 17.52
CA ALA A 175 -3.04 -16.21 18.93
C ALA A 175 -1.55 -16.04 19.29
N VAL A 176 -0.66 -16.13 18.30
CA VAL A 176 0.79 -15.99 18.45
C VAL A 176 1.39 -14.94 17.51
N THR A 177 0.54 -14.17 16.82
CA THR A 177 0.96 -13.09 15.93
C THR A 177 0.90 -11.77 16.70
N THR A 178 1.97 -10.98 16.57
CA THR A 178 2.14 -9.68 17.19
C THR A 178 2.68 -8.69 16.16
N ARG A 179 3.06 -7.49 16.61
CA ARG A 179 3.69 -6.49 15.74
C ARG A 179 5.02 -6.96 15.14
N LYS A 180 5.80 -7.79 15.87
CA LYS A 180 7.15 -8.21 15.46
C LYS A 180 7.29 -9.69 15.11
N VAL A 181 6.24 -10.48 15.35
CA VAL A 181 6.19 -11.92 15.08
C VAL A 181 4.92 -12.24 14.32
N ILE A 182 5.01 -12.98 13.22
CA ILE A 182 3.84 -13.48 12.50
C ILE A 182 3.97 -14.96 12.23
N ALA A 183 2.92 -15.69 12.57
CA ALA A 183 2.82 -17.12 12.33
C ALA A 183 1.78 -17.37 11.25
N THR A 184 2.20 -17.98 10.14
CA THR A 184 1.29 -18.42 9.09
C THR A 184 1.37 -19.92 8.90
N GLU A 185 0.31 -20.52 8.36
CA GLU A 185 0.31 -21.90 7.91
C GLU A 185 1.53 -22.16 7.01
N TRP A 186 2.20 -23.29 7.25
CA TRP A 186 3.27 -23.73 6.36
C TRP A 186 2.70 -24.21 5.01
N ILE A 187 3.17 -23.63 3.91
CA ILE A 187 2.81 -24.06 2.56
C ILE A 187 4.01 -24.76 1.91
N ASN A 188 3.81 -26.01 1.52
CA ASN A 188 4.77 -26.74 0.71
C ASN A 188 4.60 -26.34 -0.77
N GLY A 189 5.68 -25.87 -1.39
CA GLY A 189 5.67 -25.46 -2.78
C GLY A 189 7.08 -25.24 -3.32
N GLU A 190 7.16 -25.07 -4.64
CA GLU A 190 8.39 -24.73 -5.34
C GLU A 190 8.46 -23.22 -5.60
N GLN A 191 9.65 -22.64 -5.43
CA GLN A 191 9.85 -21.23 -5.71
C GLN A 191 9.73 -20.97 -7.21
N LEU A 192 8.84 -20.04 -7.60
CA LEU A 192 8.56 -19.73 -9.02
C LEU A 192 9.81 -19.40 -9.83
N ALA A 193 10.81 -18.73 -9.23
CA ALA A 193 12.07 -18.37 -9.88
C ALA A 193 12.97 -19.57 -10.24
N LYS A 194 12.75 -20.73 -9.60
CA LYS A 194 13.48 -21.97 -9.88
C LYS A 194 12.70 -22.93 -10.78
N SER A 195 11.42 -22.64 -11.01
CA SER A 195 10.55 -23.47 -11.83
C SER A 195 10.89 -23.34 -13.32
N PRO A 196 10.67 -24.40 -14.11
CA PRO A 196 10.94 -24.38 -15.54
C PRO A 196 9.99 -23.41 -16.28
N PRO A 197 10.39 -22.83 -17.44
CA PRO A 197 9.62 -21.80 -18.15
C PRO A 197 8.19 -22.23 -18.49
N GLU A 198 7.95 -23.51 -18.75
CA GLU A 198 6.63 -24.07 -19.06
C GLU A 198 5.67 -23.98 -17.86
N VAL A 199 6.19 -24.12 -16.65
CA VAL A 199 5.41 -23.94 -15.41
C VAL A 199 5.13 -22.46 -15.19
N ILE A 200 6.13 -21.60 -15.35
CA ILE A 200 5.96 -20.14 -15.22
C ILE A 200 4.88 -19.65 -16.19
N ASN A 201 4.98 -20.00 -17.47
CA ASN A 201 4.02 -19.59 -18.51
C ASN A 201 2.58 -20.03 -18.21
N ARG A 202 2.41 -21.20 -17.57
CA ARG A 202 1.10 -21.71 -17.13
C ARG A 202 0.52 -20.92 -15.96
N LEU A 203 1.37 -20.37 -15.10
CA LEU A 203 0.99 -19.62 -13.91
C LEU A 203 0.79 -18.12 -14.19
N ILE A 204 1.35 -17.58 -15.27
CA ILE A 204 1.19 -16.17 -15.67
C ILE A 204 -0.29 -15.73 -15.68
N PRO A 205 -1.24 -16.44 -16.33
CA PRO A 205 -2.64 -16.01 -16.35
C PRO A 205 -3.26 -15.93 -14.95
N THR A 206 -2.87 -16.83 -14.05
CA THR A 206 -3.32 -16.81 -12.64
C THR A 206 -2.73 -15.59 -11.92
N GLY A 207 -1.43 -15.32 -12.07
CA GLY A 207 -0.77 -14.16 -11.45
C GLY A 207 -1.32 -12.83 -11.95
N VAL A 208 -1.53 -12.69 -13.27
CA VAL A 208 -2.17 -11.52 -13.88
C VAL A 208 -3.61 -11.39 -13.40
N GLY A 209 -4.36 -12.49 -13.33
CA GLY A 209 -5.71 -12.52 -12.77
C GLY A 209 -5.75 -11.99 -11.34
N CYS A 210 -4.83 -12.44 -10.47
CA CYS A 210 -4.73 -11.95 -9.10
C CYS A 210 -4.50 -10.44 -9.05
N PHE A 211 -3.53 -9.96 -9.82
CA PHE A 211 -3.21 -8.54 -9.86
C PHE A 211 -4.39 -7.69 -10.37
N LEU A 212 -5.07 -8.15 -11.41
CA LEU A 212 -6.26 -7.48 -11.95
C LEU A 212 -7.40 -7.48 -10.93
N CYS A 213 -7.66 -8.59 -10.23
CA CYS A 213 -8.66 -8.63 -9.15
C CYS A 213 -8.35 -7.62 -8.04
N GLN A 214 -7.09 -7.56 -7.60
CA GLN A 214 -6.65 -6.58 -6.58
C GLN A 214 -6.83 -5.13 -7.05
N LEU A 215 -6.52 -4.85 -8.32
CA LEU A 215 -6.68 -3.53 -8.92
C LEU A 215 -8.16 -3.15 -9.10
N LEU A 216 -8.99 -4.11 -9.52
CA LEU A 216 -10.42 -3.90 -9.74
C LEU A 216 -11.19 -3.71 -8.44
N GLU A 217 -10.82 -4.38 -7.34
CA GLU A 217 -11.39 -4.12 -6.01
C GLU A 217 -11.21 -2.64 -5.62
N LEU A 218 -10.01 -2.09 -5.82
CA LEU A 218 -9.74 -0.67 -5.59
C LEU A 218 -10.49 0.23 -6.57
N THR A 219 -10.63 -0.20 -7.83
CA THR A 219 -11.32 0.58 -8.86
C THR A 219 -12.82 0.64 -8.63
N SER A 220 -13.44 -0.44 -8.15
CA SER A 220 -14.87 -0.47 -7.79
C SER A 220 -15.17 0.56 -6.70
N ALA A 221 -14.34 0.61 -5.65
CA ALA A 221 -14.47 1.61 -4.60
C ALA A 221 -14.32 3.05 -5.12
N ILE A 222 -13.37 3.28 -6.03
CA ILE A 222 -13.20 4.59 -6.68
C ILE A 222 -14.41 4.93 -7.57
N VAL A 223 -15.01 3.95 -8.26
CA VAL A 223 -16.20 4.16 -9.09
C VAL A 223 -17.43 4.50 -8.23
N ASN A 224 -17.64 3.81 -7.13
CA ASN A 224 -18.73 4.10 -6.19
C ASN A 224 -18.57 5.49 -5.57
N LEU A 225 -17.34 5.85 -5.19
CA LEU A 225 -16.95 7.20 -4.76
C LEU A 225 -17.24 8.24 -5.87
N MET A 226 -16.87 7.99 -7.13
CA MET A 226 -17.16 8.94 -8.22
C MET A 226 -18.66 9.07 -8.52
N ARG A 227 -19.44 8.00 -8.34
CA ARG A 227 -20.90 8.01 -8.53
C ARG A 227 -21.64 8.68 -7.38
N GLY A 228 -20.98 8.87 -6.23
CA GLY A 228 -21.61 9.34 -5.00
C GLY A 228 -22.59 8.31 -4.43
N ASP A 229 -22.34 7.02 -4.68
CA ASP A 229 -23.12 5.93 -4.10
C ASP A 229 -22.66 5.72 -2.65
N VAL A 230 -23.35 6.39 -1.73
CA VAL A 230 -22.99 6.42 -0.31
C VAL A 230 -23.11 5.04 0.33
N GLU A 231 -24.11 4.26 -0.05
CA GLU A 231 -24.33 2.93 0.53
C GLU A 231 -23.26 1.95 0.06
N ALA A 232 -22.98 1.93 -1.24
CA ALA A 232 -21.88 1.13 -1.77
C ALA A 232 -20.52 1.57 -1.21
N LEU A 233 -20.32 2.87 -0.95
CA LEU A 233 -19.09 3.37 -0.34
C LEU A 233 -18.92 2.93 1.13
N ILE A 234 -20.02 2.81 1.89
CA ILE A 234 -19.98 2.24 3.24
C ILE A 234 -19.59 0.77 3.16
N ASP A 235 -20.19 0.00 2.24
CA ASP A 235 -19.83 -1.40 2.02
C ASP A 235 -18.38 -1.55 1.56
N ASP A 236 -17.89 -0.67 0.68
CA ASP A 236 -16.48 -0.58 0.30
C ASP A 236 -15.61 -0.25 1.51
N GLY A 237 -16.01 0.71 2.35
CA GLY A 237 -15.30 1.08 3.58
C GLY A 237 -15.18 -0.08 4.57
N ILE A 238 -16.23 -0.88 4.73
CA ILE A 238 -16.23 -2.10 5.56
C ILE A 238 -15.33 -3.17 4.92
N THR A 239 -15.46 -3.40 3.61
CA THR A 239 -14.68 -4.39 2.85
C THR A 239 -13.18 -4.06 2.87
N LEU A 240 -12.85 -2.78 2.75
CA LEU A 240 -11.49 -2.25 2.82
C LEU A 240 -10.99 -2.09 4.26
N ARG A 241 -11.81 -2.40 5.27
CA ARG A 241 -11.55 -2.25 6.72
C ARG A 241 -11.22 -0.81 7.17
N PHE A 242 -11.70 0.20 6.45
CA PHE A 242 -11.72 1.59 6.93
C PHE A 242 -12.88 1.84 7.92
N LEU A 243 -13.94 1.03 7.84
CA LEU A 243 -15.08 1.06 8.73
C LEU A 243 -15.23 -0.30 9.45
N PRO A 244 -15.67 -0.32 10.71
CA PRO A 244 -15.96 -1.56 11.41
C PRO A 244 -17.25 -2.20 10.87
N LYS A 245 -17.41 -3.52 11.02
CA LYS A 245 -18.55 -4.26 10.43
C LYS A 245 -19.90 -3.89 11.04
N ASP A 246 -19.88 -3.42 12.29
CA ASP A 246 -21.01 -2.99 13.11
C ASP A 246 -21.26 -1.48 13.05
N VAL A 247 -20.66 -0.78 12.06
CA VAL A 247 -20.89 0.65 11.86
C VAL A 247 -22.38 0.96 11.70
N ASP A 248 -22.87 1.95 12.44
CA ASP A 248 -24.23 2.46 12.31
C ASP A 248 -24.39 3.17 10.96
N ARG A 249 -24.98 2.44 10.00
CA ARG A 249 -25.21 2.91 8.63
C ARG A 249 -26.16 4.11 8.63
N GLU A 250 -27.20 4.10 9.45
CA GLU A 250 -28.22 5.15 9.48
C GLU A 250 -27.65 6.48 9.98
N ALA A 251 -26.73 6.42 10.95
CA ALA A 251 -26.03 7.60 11.44
C ALA A 251 -24.99 8.14 10.45
N LEU A 252 -24.34 7.27 9.66
CA LEU A 252 -23.23 7.65 8.76
C LEU A 252 -23.70 8.13 7.37
N ILE A 253 -24.85 7.66 6.87
CA ILE A 253 -25.37 8.04 5.55
C ILE A 253 -25.63 9.56 5.42
N PRO A 254 -26.33 10.24 6.35
CA PRO A 254 -26.61 11.67 6.23
C PRO A 254 -25.36 12.56 6.12
N PRO A 255 -24.31 12.43 6.98
CA PRO A 255 -23.10 13.23 6.86
C PRO A 255 -22.29 12.91 5.59
N LEU A 256 -22.20 11.64 5.17
CA LEU A 256 -21.54 11.28 3.91
C LEU A 256 -22.25 11.89 2.71
N ARG A 257 -23.59 11.80 2.65
CA ARG A 257 -24.39 12.42 1.58
C ARG A 257 -24.17 13.93 1.52
N ARG A 258 -24.09 14.61 2.67
CA ARG A 258 -23.81 16.05 2.74
C ARG A 258 -22.45 16.39 2.11
N VAL A 259 -21.41 15.60 2.37
CA VAL A 259 -20.08 15.81 1.76
C VAL A 259 -20.10 15.64 0.25
N PHE A 260 -20.81 14.63 -0.26
CA PHE A 260 -20.94 14.46 -1.71
C PHE A 260 -21.68 15.62 -2.38
N GLU A 261 -22.77 16.09 -1.78
CA GLU A 261 -23.51 17.25 -2.29
C GLU A 261 -22.69 18.54 -2.22
N GLN A 262 -21.98 18.77 -1.11
CA GLN A 262 -21.05 19.91 -0.98
C GLN A 262 -19.91 19.85 -2.00
N GLY A 263 -19.33 18.66 -2.24
CA GLY A 263 -18.28 18.44 -3.24
C GLY A 263 -18.77 18.69 -4.67
N LYS A 264 -20.02 18.31 -5.00
CA LYS A 264 -20.65 18.63 -6.30
C LYS A 264 -20.84 20.14 -6.46
N LEU A 265 -21.33 20.83 -5.43
CA LEU A 265 -21.51 22.28 -5.41
C LEU A 265 -20.19 23.05 -5.57
N ALA A 266 -19.14 22.63 -4.85
CA ALA A 266 -17.81 23.22 -4.94
C ALA A 266 -17.21 23.05 -6.34
N ALA A 267 -17.35 21.87 -6.94
CA ALA A 267 -16.91 21.61 -8.31
C ALA A 267 -17.68 22.46 -9.33
N ALA A 268 -19.01 22.60 -9.18
CA ALA A 268 -19.83 23.43 -10.05
C ALA A 268 -19.43 24.92 -9.98
N ASN A 269 -19.18 25.43 -8.76
CA ASN A 269 -18.73 26.81 -8.54
C ASN A 269 -17.35 27.09 -9.15
N GLU A 270 -16.42 26.13 -9.04
CA GLU A 270 -15.08 26.27 -9.63
C GLU A 270 -15.14 26.25 -11.17
N VAL A 271 -15.98 25.41 -11.76
CA VAL A 271 -16.22 25.40 -13.21
C VAL A 271 -16.85 26.73 -13.67
N ALA A 272 -17.85 27.24 -12.93
CA ALA A 272 -18.44 28.54 -13.22
C ALA A 272 -17.42 29.69 -13.15
N ARG A 273 -16.51 29.65 -12.16
CA ARG A 273 -15.41 30.61 -12.01
C ARG A 273 -14.41 30.53 -13.17
N LEU A 274 -14.03 29.32 -13.58
CA LEU A 274 -13.10 29.10 -14.71
C LEU A 274 -13.74 29.48 -16.05
N ALA A 275 -15.04 29.23 -16.23
CA ALA A 275 -15.80 29.68 -17.40
C ALA A 275 -15.96 31.21 -17.44
N GLY A 276 -16.25 31.84 -16.29
CA GLY A 276 -16.32 33.29 -16.14
C GLY A 276 -14.98 33.97 -16.44
N ALA A 277 -13.87 33.45 -15.94
CA ALA A 277 -12.52 33.96 -16.22
C ALA A 277 -12.12 33.84 -17.71
N ARG A 278 -12.67 32.84 -18.43
CA ARG A 278 -12.46 32.69 -19.88
C ARG A 278 -13.32 33.65 -20.71
N SER A 279 -14.52 34.02 -20.25
CA SER A 279 -15.34 35.04 -20.91
C SER A 279 -14.68 36.43 -20.91
N THR A 280 -13.92 36.75 -19.86
CA THR A 280 -13.13 37.99 -19.76
C THR A 280 -11.84 37.98 -20.59
N GLN A 281 -11.31 36.81 -20.97
CA GLN A 281 -10.13 36.69 -21.86
C GLN A 281 -10.50 36.44 -23.34
N GLY A 282 -11.74 36.05 -23.63
CA GLY A 282 -12.22 35.76 -24.99
C GLY A 282 -12.66 36.98 -25.81
N ALA A 283 -12.66 38.19 -25.25
CA ALA A 283 -13.06 39.41 -25.95
C ALA A 283 -11.99 39.98 -26.91
N THR A 284 -10.81 39.35 -27.04
CA THR A 284 -9.72 39.86 -27.90
C THR A 284 -9.14 38.86 -28.90
N ALA A 285 -9.83 37.77 -29.22
CA ALA A 285 -9.40 36.89 -30.31
C ALA A 285 -10.59 36.18 -30.96
N ALA A 286 -11.22 36.86 -31.93
CA ALA A 286 -11.98 36.19 -32.96
C ALA A 286 -11.00 35.72 -34.04
N ASP A 287 -10.84 34.41 -34.23
CA ASP A 287 -10.81 33.88 -35.60
C ASP A 287 -11.04 32.36 -35.69
N GLY A 288 -11.82 32.02 -36.73
CA GLY A 288 -11.88 30.79 -37.52
C GLY A 288 -11.54 29.40 -36.95
N ALA A 289 -12.54 28.51 -37.04
CA ALA A 289 -12.43 27.05 -37.24
C ALA A 289 -12.03 26.17 -36.04
N ALA A 290 -12.92 26.09 -35.03
CA ALA A 290 -12.94 24.95 -34.11
C ALA A 290 -13.68 23.76 -34.76
N SER A 291 -12.94 22.74 -35.19
CA SER A 291 -13.51 21.48 -35.67
C SER A 291 -14.30 20.78 -34.55
N VAL A 292 -15.38 20.08 -34.90
CA VAL A 292 -16.24 19.31 -33.98
C VAL A 292 -15.43 18.34 -33.09
N VAL A 293 -14.28 17.87 -33.57
CA VAL A 293 -13.32 17.02 -32.84
C VAL A 293 -12.59 17.80 -31.73
N GLY A 294 -12.31 19.08 -31.93
CA GLY A 294 -11.73 19.96 -30.92
C GLY A 294 -12.69 20.25 -29.77
N LEU A 295 -13.98 20.48 -30.08
CA LEU A 295 -15.02 20.70 -29.08
C LEU A 295 -15.26 19.46 -28.21
N ALA A 296 -15.32 18.27 -28.79
CA ALA A 296 -15.47 17.01 -28.03
C ALA A 296 -14.27 16.73 -27.11
N ARG A 297 -13.05 17.04 -27.58
CA ARG A 297 -11.83 16.90 -26.77
C ARG A 297 -11.81 17.93 -25.63
N LEU A 298 -12.26 19.16 -25.89
CA LEU A 298 -12.39 20.23 -24.89
C LEU A 298 -13.45 19.91 -23.83
N GLU A 299 -14.58 19.32 -24.21
CA GLU A 299 -15.60 18.83 -23.27
C GLU A 299 -15.07 17.71 -22.38
N GLN A 300 -14.30 16.76 -22.94
CA GLN A 300 -13.66 15.69 -22.14
C GLN A 300 -12.64 16.23 -21.15
N PHE A 301 -11.81 17.22 -21.55
CA PHE A 301 -10.86 17.87 -20.64
C PHE A 301 -11.57 18.67 -19.53
N SER A 302 -12.67 19.36 -19.87
CA SER A 302 -13.52 20.06 -18.90
C SER A 302 -14.17 19.08 -17.90
N ALA A 303 -14.70 17.96 -18.39
CA ALA A 303 -15.29 16.90 -17.56
C ALA A 303 -14.24 16.23 -16.65
N MET A 304 -13.02 15.99 -17.13
CA MET A 304 -11.91 15.49 -16.31
C MET A 304 -11.48 16.49 -15.24
N ALA A 305 -11.37 17.78 -15.58
CA ALA A 305 -11.02 18.84 -14.62
C ALA A 305 -12.09 18.96 -13.52
N THR A 306 -13.37 18.88 -13.91
CA THR A 306 -14.52 18.89 -12.99
C THR A 306 -14.46 17.71 -12.03
N LYS A 307 -14.26 16.49 -12.55
CA LYS A 307 -14.11 15.28 -11.72
C LYS A 307 -12.92 15.35 -10.77
N ARG A 308 -11.81 15.95 -11.22
CA ARG A 308 -10.59 16.10 -10.41
C ARG A 308 -10.77 17.11 -9.27
N ALA A 309 -11.44 18.24 -9.53
CA ALA A 309 -11.77 19.23 -8.50
C ALA A 309 -12.76 18.67 -7.47
N GLN A 310 -13.78 17.95 -7.96
CA GLN A 310 -14.76 17.25 -7.12
C GLN A 310 -14.08 16.23 -6.20
N PHE A 311 -13.18 15.40 -6.74
CA PHE A 311 -12.44 14.41 -5.97
C PHE A 311 -11.55 15.04 -4.89
N ALA A 312 -10.87 16.15 -5.19
CA ALA A 312 -10.02 16.85 -4.24
C ALA A 312 -10.82 17.46 -3.07
N SER A 313 -12.03 17.96 -3.32
CA SER A 313 -12.93 18.45 -2.26
C SER A 313 -13.44 17.29 -1.40
N ILE A 314 -14.01 16.27 -2.03
CA ILE A 314 -14.56 15.10 -1.34
C ILE A 314 -13.49 14.43 -0.46
N SER A 315 -12.26 14.30 -0.95
CA SER A 315 -11.16 13.69 -0.19
C SER A 315 -10.79 14.50 1.07
N ARG A 316 -10.91 15.82 1.05
CA ARG A 316 -10.63 16.67 2.21
C ARG A 316 -11.70 16.52 3.28
N ASP A 317 -12.96 16.56 2.85
CA ASP A 317 -14.11 16.57 3.74
C ASP A 317 -14.39 15.16 4.33
N LEU A 318 -14.16 14.09 3.55
CA LEU A 318 -14.17 12.72 4.07
C LEU A 318 -13.14 12.51 5.18
N ASN A 319 -11.91 12.99 5.00
CA ASN A 319 -10.87 12.88 6.03
C ASN A 319 -11.27 13.55 7.34
N GLN A 320 -12.04 14.65 7.29
CA GLN A 320 -12.55 15.32 8.47
C GLN A 320 -13.64 14.50 9.17
N ILE A 321 -14.58 13.92 8.41
CA ILE A 321 -15.61 13.02 8.97
C ILE A 321 -14.96 11.80 9.65
N PHE A 322 -13.99 11.15 9.00
CA PHE A 322 -13.30 10.00 9.59
C PHE A 322 -12.46 10.37 10.83
N PHE A 323 -12.12 11.65 11.02
CA PHE A 323 -11.45 12.14 12.23
C PHE A 323 -12.43 12.52 13.35
N GLU A 324 -13.60 13.06 13.00
CA GLU A 324 -14.62 13.55 13.94
C GLU A 324 -15.61 12.47 14.36
N PHE A 325 -15.79 11.39 13.57
CA PHE A 325 -16.63 10.26 13.97
C PHE A 325 -15.93 9.44 15.06
N PRO A 326 -16.56 9.26 16.24
CA PRO A 326 -15.98 8.47 17.30
C PRO A 326 -16.10 6.99 16.93
N PHE A 327 -15.08 6.40 16.31
CA PHE A 327 -14.95 4.94 16.16
C PHE A 327 -14.60 4.24 17.50
N VAL A 328 -15.01 4.84 18.62
CA VAL A 328 -14.78 4.32 19.95
C VAL A 328 -15.55 3.02 20.07
N ARG A 329 -14.80 1.91 20.21
CA ARG A 329 -15.37 0.63 20.61
C ARG A 329 -16.22 0.85 21.85
N SER A 330 -17.51 0.54 21.78
CA SER A 330 -18.28 0.19 22.95
C SER A 330 -17.57 -1.00 23.61
N MET A 331 -16.78 -0.75 24.65
CA MET A 331 -16.40 -1.80 25.58
C MET A 331 -17.64 -2.21 26.36
N ALA A 332 -18.20 -3.35 25.99
CA ALA A 332 -19.08 -4.17 26.82
C ALA A 332 -18.56 -5.61 26.74
#